data_AF-A0A928X3L7-F1
#
_entry.id   AF-A0A928X3L7-F1
#
_cell.length_a   1.000
_cell.length_b   1.000
_cell.length_c   1.000
_cell.angle_alpha   90.00
_cell.angle_beta   90.00
_cell.angle_gamma   90.00
#
_symmetry.space_group_name_H-M   'P 1'
#
loop_
_entity.id
_entity.type
_entity.pdbx_description
1 polymer ?
#
loop_
_entity_poly.entity_id
_entity_poly.type
_entity_poly.pdbx_seq_one_letter_code
_entity_poly.pdbx_strand_id
1 'polypeptide(L)'
;MSNGLFNKCSSCKKKDNCCCGFHKLDYPILSKGEKDLIKDKYNVEECFEPLGKECFNLVAKNGICPFYKGKCIIYKDRPNDCKLFPFDIKIIKNKYYLILYKLGCFDKTELLNESVDDIVEAVKPYIETFTNKRLNKKMQKLDFEIIKEIKV
;
A
#
# COMPACT_ATOMS: atom_id res chain seq x y z
N MET A 1 -1.95 -8.36 -21.49
CA MET A 1 -2.50 -7.39 -20.50
C MET A 1 -2.05 -7.87 -19.13
N SER A 2 -1.27 -7.10 -18.38
CA SER A 2 -0.82 -7.54 -17.05
C SER A 2 -2.02 -7.68 -16.12
N ASN A 3 -2.31 -8.92 -15.74
CA ASN A 3 -3.29 -9.24 -14.70
C ASN A 3 -2.69 -8.82 -13.37
N GLY A 4 -2.79 -7.53 -13.04
CA GLY A 4 -2.15 -6.97 -11.86
C GLY A 4 -2.62 -7.62 -10.56
N LEU A 5 -1.90 -7.32 -9.48
CA LEU A 5 -2.06 -7.87 -8.13
C LEU A 5 -3.50 -7.98 -7.61
N PHE A 6 -4.39 -7.08 -8.03
CA PHE A 6 -5.81 -7.15 -7.72
C PHE A 6 -6.49 -8.41 -8.28
N ASN A 7 -6.22 -8.78 -9.53
CA ASN A 7 -6.80 -9.98 -10.16
C ASN A 7 -6.29 -11.28 -9.51
N LYS A 8 -5.02 -11.28 -9.09
CA LYS A 8 -4.44 -12.41 -8.33
C LYS A 8 -5.13 -12.56 -6.97
N CYS A 9 -5.38 -11.45 -6.28
CA CYS A 9 -6.05 -11.51 -5.01
C CYS A 9 -7.54 -11.84 -5.11
N SER A 10 -8.24 -11.31 -6.12
CA SER A 10 -9.67 -11.58 -6.32
C SER A 10 -9.96 -13.03 -6.70
N SER A 11 -9.02 -13.70 -7.38
CA SER A 11 -9.09 -15.12 -7.74
C SER A 11 -8.58 -16.08 -6.65
N CYS A 12 -7.97 -15.55 -5.58
CA CYS A 12 -7.46 -16.36 -4.48
C CYS A 12 -8.59 -16.95 -3.63
N LYS A 13 -8.61 -18.28 -3.43
CA LYS A 13 -9.62 -18.97 -2.60
C LYS A 13 -9.56 -18.57 -1.12
N LYS A 14 -8.36 -18.27 -0.59
CA LYS A 14 -8.18 -17.84 0.80
C LYS A 14 -8.73 -16.43 1.05
N LYS A 15 -8.71 -15.55 0.03
CA LYS A 15 -9.06 -14.12 0.10
C LYS A 15 -8.43 -13.37 1.28
N ASP A 16 -7.37 -13.91 1.85
CA ASP A 16 -6.71 -13.34 3.00
C ASP A 16 -5.78 -12.22 2.55
N ASN A 17 -5.83 -11.09 3.24
CA ASN A 17 -4.91 -9.96 3.04
C ASN A 17 -4.94 -9.38 1.62
N CYS A 18 -6.11 -9.32 0.98
CA CYS A 18 -6.27 -8.55 -0.25
C CYS A 18 -6.26 -7.05 0.01
N CYS A 19 -5.62 -6.29 -0.89
CA CYS A 19 -5.41 -4.83 -0.79
C CYS A 19 -6.69 -3.99 -0.62
N CYS A 20 -7.87 -4.59 -0.79
CA CYS A 20 -9.16 -3.91 -0.62
C CYS A 20 -9.82 -4.14 0.75
N GLY A 21 -9.30 -5.06 1.56
CA GLY A 21 -9.85 -5.45 2.86
C GLY A 21 -9.04 -4.88 4.03
N PHE A 22 -9.37 -3.68 4.47
CA PHE A 22 -8.66 -2.99 5.56
C PHE A 22 -8.96 -3.55 6.96
N HIS A 23 -9.78 -4.59 7.09
CA HIS A 23 -9.88 -5.33 8.36
C HIS A 23 -8.56 -6.01 8.75
N LYS A 24 -7.77 -6.44 7.74
CA LYS A 24 -6.52 -7.19 7.96
C LYS A 24 -5.27 -6.40 7.59
N LEU A 25 -5.41 -5.40 6.75
CA LEU A 25 -4.32 -4.51 6.31
C LEU A 25 -4.50 -3.11 6.91
N ASP A 26 -3.41 -2.37 7.03
CA ASP A 26 -3.47 -0.95 7.37
C ASP A 26 -3.92 -0.12 6.17
N TYR A 27 -4.31 1.11 6.46
CA TYR A 27 -4.76 2.05 5.45
C TYR A 27 -3.57 2.60 4.69
N PRO A 28 -3.66 2.74 3.37
CA PRO A 28 -2.57 3.28 2.59
C PRO A 28 -2.33 4.76 2.93
N ILE A 29 -1.06 5.13 2.96
CA ILE A 29 -0.58 6.50 3.07
C ILE A 29 -0.44 7.10 1.67
N LEU A 30 -0.77 8.37 1.56
CA LEU A 30 -0.68 9.16 0.34
C LEU A 30 0.07 10.45 0.63
N SER A 31 0.88 10.90 -0.32
CA SER A 31 1.34 12.28 -0.35
C SER A 31 0.20 13.24 -0.69
N LYS A 32 0.40 14.52 -0.40
CA LYS A 32 -0.54 15.60 -0.77
C LYS A 32 -0.83 15.62 -2.27
N GLY A 33 0.19 15.48 -3.12
CA GLY A 33 0.01 15.46 -4.57
C GLY A 33 -0.85 14.29 -5.07
N GLU A 34 -0.69 13.10 -4.48
CA GLU A 34 -1.54 11.95 -4.80
C GLU A 34 -2.99 12.15 -4.32
N LYS A 35 -3.16 12.74 -3.14
CA LYS A 35 -4.47 13.09 -2.60
C LYS A 35 -5.18 14.10 -3.50
N ASP A 36 -4.51 15.17 -3.92
CA ASP A 36 -5.08 16.21 -4.78
C ASP A 36 -5.48 15.64 -6.15
N LEU A 37 -4.63 14.80 -6.76
CA LEU A 37 -4.94 14.12 -8.02
C LEU A 37 -6.21 13.26 -7.93
N ILE A 38 -6.34 12.47 -6.85
CA ILE A 38 -7.51 11.61 -6.66
C ILE A 38 -8.75 12.44 -6.32
N LYS A 39 -8.61 13.44 -5.45
CA LYS A 39 -9.70 14.35 -5.09
C LYS A 39 -10.30 15.00 -6.33
N ASP A 40 -9.47 15.61 -7.18
CA ASP A 40 -9.94 16.39 -8.32
C ASP A 40 -10.65 15.50 -9.36
N LYS A 41 -10.16 14.28 -9.54
CA LYS A 41 -10.68 13.35 -10.54
C LYS A 41 -11.93 12.59 -10.09
N TYR A 42 -12.05 12.29 -8.80
CA TYR A 42 -13.11 11.44 -8.26
C TYR A 42 -14.09 12.18 -7.33
N ASN A 43 -13.81 13.44 -7.00
CA ASN A 43 -14.61 14.34 -6.17
C ASN A 43 -14.93 13.77 -4.77
N VAL A 44 -13.87 13.47 -4.01
CA VAL A 44 -13.92 12.68 -2.76
C VAL A 44 -12.98 13.23 -1.68
N GLU A 45 -13.44 14.21 -0.91
CA GLU A 45 -12.63 14.75 0.21
C GLU A 45 -12.73 13.90 1.48
N GLU A 46 -13.89 13.30 1.72
CA GLU A 46 -14.17 12.58 2.97
C GLU A 46 -13.44 11.24 3.10
N CYS A 47 -12.68 10.86 2.07
CA CYS A 47 -11.92 9.62 2.04
C CYS A 47 -10.51 9.77 2.60
N PHE A 48 -10.09 10.96 3.04
CA PHE A 48 -8.71 11.22 3.49
C PHE A 48 -8.66 11.84 4.88
N GLU A 49 -7.79 11.30 5.74
CA GLU A 49 -7.49 11.86 7.06
C GLU A 49 -6.06 12.44 7.05
N PRO A 50 -5.85 13.69 7.49
CA PRO A 50 -4.53 14.28 7.46
C PRO A 50 -3.56 13.62 8.45
N LEU A 51 -2.34 13.34 7.97
CA LEU A 51 -1.20 12.86 8.76
C LEU A 51 -0.09 13.92 8.72
N GLY A 52 -0.39 15.10 9.23
CA GLY A 52 0.46 16.28 9.08
C GLY A 52 0.12 17.08 7.83
N LYS A 53 1.11 17.81 7.29
CA LYS A 53 0.91 18.75 6.17
C LYS A 53 0.95 18.09 4.80
N GLU A 54 1.83 17.11 4.63
CA GLU A 54 2.18 16.55 3.31
C GLU A 54 1.73 15.10 3.11
N CYS A 55 1.17 14.46 4.15
CA CYS A 55 0.74 13.08 4.09
C CYS A 55 -0.70 12.94 4.58
N PHE A 56 -1.39 11.95 4.03
CA PHE A 56 -2.78 11.62 4.33
C PHE A 56 -2.94 10.10 4.43
N ASN A 57 -3.85 9.66 5.28
CA ASN A 57 -4.30 8.28 5.32
C ASN A 57 -5.63 8.14 4.57
N LEU A 58 -5.82 7.00 3.92
CA LEU A 58 -7.13 6.66 3.37
C LEU A 58 -8.09 6.21 4.48
N VAL A 59 -9.33 6.71 4.45
CA VAL A 59 -10.38 6.36 5.42
C VAL A 59 -11.22 5.19 4.88
N ALA A 60 -11.28 4.08 5.62
CA ALA A 60 -12.25 3.02 5.36
C ALA A 60 -13.69 3.47 5.66
N LYS A 61 -14.63 2.90 4.90
CA LYS A 61 -16.03 2.79 5.33
C LYS A 61 -16.29 1.32 5.68
N ASN A 62 -16.61 1.05 6.96
CA ASN A 62 -16.85 -0.30 7.49
C ASN A 62 -15.71 -1.30 7.22
N GLY A 63 -14.45 -0.84 7.30
CA GLY A 63 -13.25 -1.66 7.05
C GLY A 63 -13.02 -2.07 5.59
N ILE A 64 -13.78 -1.49 4.67
CA ILE A 64 -13.63 -1.66 3.22
C ILE A 64 -13.04 -0.38 2.62
N CYS A 65 -12.18 -0.56 1.62
CA CYS A 65 -11.66 0.57 0.84
C CYS A 65 -12.79 1.37 0.19
N PRO A 66 -12.83 2.71 0.34
CA PRO A 66 -13.91 3.54 -0.21
C PRO A 66 -13.98 3.48 -1.74
N PHE A 67 -12.84 3.18 -2.39
CA PHE A 67 -12.70 3.04 -3.84
C PHE A 67 -12.97 1.63 -4.35
N TYR A 68 -13.40 0.70 -3.49
CA TYR A 68 -13.73 -0.66 -3.88
C TYR A 68 -15.22 -0.78 -4.24
N LYS A 69 -15.50 -1.08 -5.51
CA LYS A 69 -16.85 -1.36 -6.06
C LYS A 69 -16.82 -2.65 -6.86
N GLY A 70 -16.46 -3.75 -6.20
CA GLY A 70 -16.13 -5.04 -6.85
C GLY A 70 -14.76 -5.06 -7.54
N LYS A 71 -14.23 -3.87 -7.86
CA LYS A 71 -12.86 -3.60 -8.32
C LYS A 71 -12.40 -2.25 -7.78
N CYS A 72 -11.09 -1.99 -7.82
CA CYS A 72 -10.55 -0.66 -7.50
C CYS A 72 -10.92 0.32 -8.63
N ILE A 73 -11.77 1.31 -8.34
CA ILE A 73 -12.21 2.28 -9.35
C ILE A 73 -11.11 3.28 -9.71
N ILE A 74 -10.15 3.50 -8.81
CA ILE A 74 -9.00 4.39 -9.02
C ILE A 74 -7.74 3.64 -9.49
N TYR A 75 -7.87 2.45 -10.07
CA TYR A 75 -6.74 1.51 -10.27
C TYR A 75 -5.48 2.13 -10.93
N LYS A 76 -5.68 2.98 -11.93
CA LYS A 76 -4.60 3.68 -12.66
C LYS A 76 -3.97 4.82 -11.85
N ASP A 77 -4.78 5.46 -11.03
CA ASP A 77 -4.41 6.62 -10.20
C ASP A 77 -4.13 6.20 -8.75
N ARG A 78 -3.87 4.90 -8.51
CA ARG A 78 -3.63 4.40 -7.17
C ARG A 78 -2.45 5.12 -6.53
N PRO A 79 -2.51 5.39 -5.21
CA PRO A 79 -1.38 5.88 -4.46
C PRO A 79 -0.20 4.90 -4.57
N ASN A 80 1.01 5.41 -4.40
CA ASN A 80 2.25 4.66 -4.40
C ASN A 80 2.23 3.56 -3.36
N ASP A 81 1.69 3.81 -2.16
CA ASP A 81 1.53 2.76 -1.15
C ASP A 81 0.62 1.60 -1.63
N CYS A 82 -0.49 1.94 -2.30
CA CYS A 82 -1.37 0.94 -2.91
C CYS A 82 -0.72 0.19 -4.09
N LYS A 83 0.22 0.83 -4.78
CA LYS A 83 0.99 0.22 -5.89
C LYS A 83 2.14 -0.63 -5.37
N LEU A 84 2.70 -0.29 -4.20
CA LEU A 84 3.81 -0.98 -3.57
C LEU A 84 3.36 -2.34 -3.01
N PHE A 85 2.17 -2.41 -2.42
CA PHE A 85 1.61 -3.67 -1.91
C PHE A 85 1.67 -4.80 -2.96
N PRO A 86 2.17 -6.01 -2.65
CA PRO A 86 2.44 -6.57 -1.32
C PRO A 86 3.86 -6.33 -0.79
N PHE A 87 4.65 -5.51 -1.48
CA PHE A 87 5.85 -4.93 -0.89
C PHE A 87 5.48 -3.81 0.08
N ASP A 88 6.41 -3.50 0.97
CA ASP A 88 6.28 -2.42 1.94
C ASP A 88 7.67 -2.00 2.42
N ILE A 89 7.75 -0.89 3.14
CA ILE A 89 8.98 -0.38 3.73
C ILE A 89 8.91 -0.58 5.24
N LYS A 90 9.93 -1.22 5.81
CA LYS A 90 10.07 -1.35 7.26
C LYS A 90 11.35 -0.72 7.77
N ILE A 91 11.25 -0.13 8.96
CA ILE A 91 12.39 0.30 9.76
C ILE A 91 12.85 -0.84 10.68
N ILE A 92 14.10 -1.27 10.55
CA ILE A 92 14.74 -2.30 11.37
C ILE A 92 16.09 -1.76 11.82
N LYS A 93 16.34 -1.68 13.14
CA LYS A 93 17.58 -1.14 13.71
C LYS A 93 18.00 0.21 13.08
N ASN A 94 17.06 1.14 12.96
CA ASN A 94 17.23 2.48 12.37
C ASN A 94 17.63 2.51 10.89
N LYS A 95 17.42 1.42 10.16
CA LYS A 95 17.61 1.35 8.70
C LYS A 95 16.30 1.00 8.01
N TYR A 96 16.16 1.47 6.78
CA TYR A 96 14.97 1.23 5.96
C TYR A 96 15.20 0.04 5.02
N TYR A 97 14.19 -0.83 4.94
CA TYR A 97 14.24 -2.03 4.11
C TYR A 97 12.99 -2.14 3.27
N LEU A 98 13.17 -2.44 1.99
CA LEU A 98 12.10 -2.98 1.16
C LEU A 98 11.88 -4.43 1.61
N ILE A 99 10.65 -4.73 1.99
CA ILE A 99 10.24 -6.06 2.39
C ILE A 99 9.14 -6.58 1.47
N LEU A 100 8.96 -7.89 1.47
CA LEU A 100 7.83 -8.58 0.85
C LEU A 100 7.06 -9.34 1.93
N TYR A 101 5.76 -9.07 2.06
CA TYR A 101 4.92 -9.83 2.98
C TYR A 101 4.69 -11.27 2.48
N LYS A 102 4.76 -12.24 3.40
CA LYS A 102 4.44 -13.64 3.13
C LYS A 102 2.95 -13.85 3.16
N LEU A 103 2.31 -13.55 2.05
CA LEU A 103 0.86 -13.62 1.89
C LEU A 103 0.45 -14.88 1.14
N GLY A 104 -0.49 -15.64 1.67
CA GLY A 104 -0.90 -16.94 1.10
C GLY A 104 -1.57 -16.89 -0.28
N CYS A 105 -1.85 -15.70 -0.81
CA CYS A 105 -2.48 -15.48 -2.12
C CYS A 105 -1.49 -15.09 -3.23
N PHE A 106 -0.20 -14.92 -2.92
CA PHE A 106 0.78 -14.45 -3.89
C PHE A 106 1.98 -15.39 -3.97
N ASP A 107 2.37 -15.74 -5.19
CA ASP A 107 3.63 -16.44 -5.45
C ASP A 107 4.78 -15.43 -5.47
N LYS A 108 5.73 -15.59 -4.56
CA LYS A 108 6.92 -14.75 -4.45
C LYS A 108 7.70 -14.67 -5.77
N THR A 109 7.84 -15.78 -6.49
CA THR A 109 8.68 -15.84 -7.70
C THR A 109 8.15 -14.94 -8.81
N GLU A 110 6.83 -14.81 -8.91
CA GLU A 110 6.20 -13.91 -9.86
C GLU A 110 6.35 -12.44 -9.46
N LEU A 111 6.32 -12.15 -8.16
CA LEU A 111 6.38 -10.79 -7.62
C LEU A 111 7.78 -10.18 -7.69
N LEU A 112 8.83 -10.98 -7.48
CA LEU A 112 10.20 -10.48 -7.52
C LEU A 112 10.66 -10.01 -8.91
N ASN A 113 9.90 -10.35 -9.95
CA ASN A 113 10.15 -9.83 -11.30
C ASN A 113 9.56 -8.42 -11.50
N GLU A 114 8.72 -7.93 -10.58
CA GLU A 114 8.20 -6.57 -10.63
C GLU A 114 9.22 -5.60 -10.00
N SER A 115 9.78 -4.69 -10.82
CA SER A 115 10.59 -3.59 -10.29
C SER A 115 9.68 -2.57 -9.60
N VAL A 116 9.92 -2.33 -8.31
CA VAL A 116 9.18 -1.35 -7.49
C VAL A 116 10.04 -0.14 -7.11
N ASP A 117 11.21 0.00 -7.74
CA ASP A 117 12.23 0.99 -7.36
C ASP A 117 11.73 2.42 -7.56
N ASP A 118 11.05 2.69 -8.66
CA ASP A 118 10.45 4.00 -8.92
C ASP A 118 9.42 4.40 -7.85
N ILE A 119 8.66 3.41 -7.35
CA ILE A 119 7.69 3.63 -6.28
C ILE A 119 8.42 3.93 -4.97
N VAL A 120 9.49 3.20 -4.67
CA VAL A 120 10.33 3.43 -3.49
C VAL A 120 10.93 4.85 -3.53
N GLU A 121 11.51 5.27 -4.66
CA GLU A 121 12.05 6.62 -4.81
C GLU A 121 10.97 7.69 -4.63
N ALA A 122 9.76 7.46 -5.13
CA ALA A 122 8.66 8.41 -4.98
C ALA A 122 8.17 8.57 -3.53
N VAL A 123 8.27 7.52 -2.69
CA VAL A 123 7.85 7.58 -1.28
C VAL A 123 8.97 7.99 -0.33
N LYS A 124 10.24 7.91 -0.75
CA LYS A 124 11.42 8.26 0.09
C LYS A 124 11.30 9.61 0.82
N PRO A 125 10.83 10.71 0.21
CA PRO A 125 10.68 11.99 0.92
C PRO A 125 9.75 11.94 2.14
N TYR A 126 8.90 10.93 2.22
CA TYR A 126 7.91 10.74 3.28
C TYR A 126 8.11 9.41 4.04
N ILE A 127 9.29 8.79 3.92
CA ILE A 127 9.56 7.42 4.40
C ILE A 127 9.33 7.26 5.91
N GLU A 128 9.57 8.30 6.69
CA GLU A 128 9.29 8.30 8.14
C GLU A 128 7.80 8.12 8.44
N THR A 129 6.93 8.77 7.65
CA THR A 129 5.47 8.61 7.77
C THR A 129 5.06 7.21 7.33
N PHE A 130 5.59 6.74 6.19
CA PHE A 130 5.34 5.39 5.67
C PHE A 130 5.77 4.29 6.64
N THR A 131 6.77 4.54 7.48
CA THR A 131 7.28 3.56 8.45
C THR A 131 6.77 3.77 9.87
N ASN A 132 5.82 4.70 10.05
CA ASN A 132 5.31 5.05 11.36
C ASN A 132 4.58 3.86 12.00
N LYS A 133 5.10 3.40 13.14
CA LYS A 133 4.57 2.23 13.85
C LYS A 133 3.11 2.37 14.28
N ARG A 134 2.62 3.59 14.52
CA ARG A 134 1.23 3.85 14.89
C ARG A 134 0.28 3.58 13.72
N LEU A 135 0.74 3.85 12.50
CA LEU A 135 -0.05 3.71 11.27
C LEU A 135 -0.03 2.27 10.74
N ASN A 136 1.11 1.58 10.87
CA ASN A 136 1.31 0.23 10.32
C ASN A 136 1.25 -0.91 11.36
N LYS A 137 0.25 -0.88 12.24
CA LYS A 137 0.12 -1.84 13.35
C LYS A 137 -0.31 -3.25 12.92
N LYS A 138 -1.19 -3.38 11.93
CA LYS A 138 -1.63 -4.70 11.43
C LYS A 138 -0.53 -5.36 10.63
N MET A 139 0.14 -4.58 9.80
CA MET A 139 1.22 -5.05 8.92
C MET A 139 2.47 -5.48 9.70
N GLN A 140 2.67 -4.96 10.92
CA GLN A 140 3.74 -5.43 11.83
C GLN A 140 3.62 -6.90 12.24
N LYS A 141 2.41 -7.46 12.23
CA LYS A 141 2.15 -8.84 12.69
C LYS A 141 2.33 -9.89 11.59
N LEU A 142 2.51 -9.45 10.35
CA LEU A 142 2.66 -10.34 9.21
C LEU A 142 4.13 -10.73 9.05
N ASP A 143 4.35 -12.01 8.73
CA ASP A 143 5.66 -12.49 8.33
C ASP A 143 6.09 -11.82 7.02
N PHE A 144 7.38 -11.57 6.90
CA PHE A 144 7.97 -10.92 5.73
C PHE A 144 9.36 -11.47 5.42
N GLU A 145 9.85 -11.09 4.25
CA GLU A 145 11.23 -11.28 3.83
C GLU A 145 11.83 -9.93 3.45
N ILE A 146 13.11 -9.74 3.79
CA ILE A 146 13.86 -8.55 3.39
C ILE A 146 14.33 -8.75 1.96
N ILE A 147 13.99 -7.80 1.08
CA ILE A 147 14.40 -7.81 -0.32
C ILE A 147 15.69 -7.03 -0.50
N LYS A 148 15.74 -5.79 0.04
CA LYS A 148 16.95 -4.95 0.00
C LYS A 148 16.91 -3.83 1.04
N GLU A 149 18.09 -3.32 1.38
CA GLU A 149 18.25 -2.09 2.15
C GLU A 149 17.98 -0.86 1.25
N ILE A 150 17.22 0.10 1.76
CA ILE A 150 16.95 1.38 1.10
C ILE A 150 17.90 2.41 1.69
N LYS A 151 18.71 3.03 0.82
CA LYS A 151 19.57 4.15 1.20
C LYS A 151 18.76 5.44 1.09
N VAL A 152 18.68 6.15 2.20
CA VAL A 152 17.99 7.45 2.36
C VAL A 152 19.05 8.52 2.62
#